data_AF-A0A1J4VLA3-F1
#
_entry.id   AF-A0A1J4VLA3-F1
#
_cell.length_a   1.000
_cell.length_b   1.000
_cell.length_c   1.000
_cell.angle_alpha   90.00
_cell.angle_beta   90.00
_cell.angle_gamma   90.00
#
_symmetry.space_group_name_H-M   'P 1'
#
loop_
_entity.id
_entity.type
_entity.pdbx_description
1 polymer ?
#
loop_
_entity_poly.entity_id
_entity_poly.type
_entity_poly.pdbx_seq_one_letter_code
_entity_poly.pdbx_strand_id
1 'polypeptide(L)'
;MIRLLVVSSNKSFSKELDAVLSKYIAPDTQVIYCDVSDAEAQASKLEPYAVFMDLTSMPESVLSLPTKLHALNQFPCFIGVGPPKDVSLVMMLVKAGFKDFLNIPLNTDEVKEIVDQLKPSSHSGSPGVPSSEKNAKVVTCFSPKGGVGVTLITANLSIALAKHHNKKVIVCDLAPQCGDISTYLNLIPRYTIRDVIDNNQHLDYSFLEACLLPHPSGVKILATPNEFQDVLTRDNLNSLKSILFLLKKAFDIILIDGSHLDSVLLQYVMSDSDLIFLVGNPDVACLKGLISSFNRLKSLPYSTDKVKVLINRSPSKNQIDPNKFEKATKHSISYYLPNNFMLCIEAVNTGQTLMDIHEKSDLSKKIIELADLIVKDS
;
A
#
# COMPACT_ATOMS: atom_id res chain seq x y z
N MET A 1 4.54 -24.74 16.79
CA MET A 1 4.56 -25.68 15.66
C MET A 1 4.20 -24.96 14.37
N ILE A 2 5.20 -24.54 13.60
CA ILE A 2 5.01 -23.95 12.26
C ILE A 2 4.66 -25.09 11.29
N ARG A 3 3.71 -24.85 10.38
CA ARG A 3 3.25 -25.82 9.38
C ARG A 3 3.43 -25.20 8.00
N LEU A 4 4.25 -25.78 7.15
CA LEU A 4 4.58 -25.25 5.81
C LEU A 4 4.17 -26.24 4.73
N LEU A 5 3.57 -25.74 3.66
CA LEU A 5 3.28 -26.52 2.47
C LEU A 5 4.17 -26.02 1.32
N VAL A 6 4.79 -26.94 0.60
CA VAL A 6 5.59 -26.66 -0.60
C VAL A 6 4.92 -27.35 -1.78
N VAL A 7 4.52 -26.56 -2.76
CA VAL A 7 3.82 -27.02 -3.97
C VAL A 7 4.77 -26.88 -5.16
N SER A 8 5.24 -28.01 -5.68
CA SER A 8 6.11 -28.06 -6.87
C SER A 8 6.02 -29.42 -7.55
N SER A 9 5.98 -29.39 -8.89
CA SER A 9 6.16 -30.57 -9.74
C SER A 9 7.63 -30.88 -10.04
N ASN A 10 8.55 -30.01 -9.61
CA ASN A 10 9.97 -30.10 -9.88
C ASN A 10 10.73 -30.64 -8.65
N LYS A 11 11.26 -31.86 -8.75
CA LYS A 11 12.03 -32.47 -7.65
C LYS A 11 13.32 -31.73 -7.32
N SER A 12 13.91 -31.01 -8.28
CA SER A 12 15.12 -30.21 -8.02
C SER A 12 14.79 -28.99 -7.18
N PHE A 13 13.67 -28.33 -7.48
CA PHE A 13 13.14 -27.21 -6.72
C PHE A 13 12.92 -27.60 -5.25
N SER A 14 12.21 -28.71 -5.02
CA SER A 14 11.91 -29.16 -3.65
C SER A 14 13.17 -29.44 -2.85
N LYS A 15 14.21 -30.00 -3.48
CA LYS A 15 15.52 -30.22 -2.83
C LYS A 15 16.24 -28.92 -2.49
N GLU A 16 16.21 -27.93 -3.37
CA GLU A 16 16.85 -26.63 -3.13
C GLU A 16 16.17 -25.89 -1.97
N LEU A 17 14.83 -25.86 -1.96
CA LEU A 17 14.07 -25.23 -0.89
C LEU A 17 14.25 -25.96 0.43
N ASP A 18 14.26 -27.30 0.44
CA ASP A 18 14.50 -28.10 1.65
C ASP A 18 15.88 -27.86 2.25
N ALA A 19 16.92 -27.75 1.40
CA ALA A 19 18.28 -27.47 1.83
C ALA A 19 18.44 -26.08 2.48
N VAL A 20 17.60 -25.12 2.11
CA VAL A 20 17.58 -23.79 2.74
C VAL A 20 16.71 -23.80 3.98
N LEU A 21 15.47 -24.30 3.88
CA LEU A 21 14.50 -24.32 4.96
C LEU A 21 15.02 -25.09 6.19
N SER A 22 15.64 -26.26 5.99
CA SER A 22 16.20 -27.09 7.08
C SER A 22 17.24 -26.38 7.96
N LYS A 23 17.85 -25.28 7.49
CA LYS A 23 18.82 -24.49 8.26
C LYS A 23 18.18 -23.51 9.24
N TYR A 24 16.96 -23.07 8.98
CA TYR A 24 16.33 -21.93 9.69
C TYR A 24 15.02 -22.29 10.38
N ILE A 25 14.44 -23.41 9.98
CA ILE A 25 13.22 -23.94 10.54
C ILE A 25 13.48 -24.52 11.94
N ALA A 26 12.56 -24.26 12.88
CA ALA A 26 12.63 -24.84 14.22
C ALA A 26 12.40 -26.37 14.19
N PRO A 27 12.99 -27.15 15.12
CA PRO A 27 12.89 -28.62 15.12
C PRO A 27 11.46 -29.17 15.15
N ASP A 28 10.49 -28.37 15.63
CA ASP A 28 9.08 -28.73 15.71
C ASP A 28 8.30 -28.41 14.44
N THR A 29 8.91 -27.83 13.41
CA THR A 29 8.18 -27.40 12.21
C THR A 29 7.90 -28.57 11.28
N GLN A 30 6.66 -28.63 10.80
CA GLN A 30 6.22 -29.62 9.83
C GLN A 30 6.24 -29.02 8.43
N VAL A 31 6.96 -29.67 7.50
CA VAL A 31 6.98 -29.30 6.07
C VAL A 31 6.42 -30.45 5.25
N ILE A 32 5.43 -30.17 4.39
CA ILE A 32 4.88 -31.12 3.43
C ILE A 32 5.19 -30.65 2.02
N TYR A 33 5.75 -31.53 1.20
CA TYR A 33 5.98 -31.30 -0.23
C TYR A 33 4.93 -32.08 -1.03
N CYS A 34 4.28 -31.42 -1.99
CA CYS A 34 3.29 -32.07 -2.84
C CYS A 34 3.24 -31.47 -4.25
N ASP A 35 2.62 -32.22 -5.16
CA ASP A 35 2.25 -31.72 -6.49
C ASP A 35 1.05 -30.77 -6.41
N VAL A 36 0.86 -30.00 -7.48
CA VAL A 36 -0.28 -29.06 -7.62
C VAL A 36 -1.63 -29.75 -7.46
N SER A 37 -1.78 -30.97 -7.98
CA SER A 37 -3.03 -31.73 -7.91
C SER A 37 -3.45 -32.06 -6.48
N ASP A 38 -2.48 -32.22 -5.59
CA ASP A 38 -2.69 -32.66 -4.21
C ASP A 38 -2.67 -31.50 -3.22
N ALA A 39 -2.31 -30.29 -3.68
CA ALA A 39 -2.09 -29.12 -2.84
C ALA A 39 -3.33 -28.76 -1.99
N GLU A 40 -4.53 -28.87 -2.54
CA GLU A 40 -5.78 -28.58 -1.83
C GLU A 40 -6.03 -29.59 -0.69
N ALA A 41 -5.88 -30.88 -0.97
CA ALA A 41 -6.08 -31.94 0.02
C ALA A 41 -5.02 -31.87 1.14
N GLN A 42 -3.77 -31.58 0.78
CA GLN A 42 -2.69 -31.43 1.75
C GLN A 42 -2.84 -30.17 2.59
N ALA A 43 -3.19 -29.03 1.98
CA ALA A 43 -3.44 -27.80 2.71
C ALA A 43 -4.61 -27.94 3.69
N SER A 44 -5.70 -28.57 3.27
CA SER A 44 -6.87 -28.83 4.13
C SER A 44 -6.51 -29.62 5.38
N LYS A 45 -5.65 -30.65 5.23
CA LYS A 45 -5.19 -31.50 6.34
C LYS A 45 -4.11 -30.83 7.21
N LEU A 46 -3.20 -30.07 6.60
CA LEU A 46 -2.05 -29.47 7.27
C LEU A 46 -2.40 -28.14 7.96
N GLU A 47 -3.37 -27.39 7.42
CA GLU A 47 -3.66 -25.99 7.78
C GLU A 47 -2.37 -25.15 7.86
N PRO A 48 -1.65 -25.00 6.74
CA PRO A 48 -0.34 -24.38 6.74
C PRO A 48 -0.41 -22.91 7.18
N TYR A 49 0.68 -22.43 7.80
CA TYR A 49 0.94 -21.01 8.04
C TYR A 49 1.41 -20.33 6.75
N ALA A 50 2.16 -21.06 5.92
CA ALA A 50 2.61 -20.57 4.63
C ALA A 50 2.64 -21.67 3.57
N VAL A 51 2.42 -21.26 2.33
CA VAL A 51 2.45 -22.09 1.12
C VAL A 51 3.51 -21.52 0.19
N PHE A 52 4.62 -22.26 0.01
CA PHE A 52 5.63 -21.97 -0.99
C PHE A 52 5.23 -22.63 -2.30
N MET A 53 5.30 -21.88 -3.39
CA MET A 53 4.85 -22.33 -4.69
C MET A 53 5.92 -22.07 -5.73
N ASP A 54 6.44 -23.15 -6.32
CA ASP A 54 7.34 -23.06 -7.45
C ASP A 54 6.63 -22.34 -8.61
N LEU A 55 7.23 -21.36 -9.27
CA LEU A 55 6.66 -20.64 -10.41
C LEU A 55 7.31 -21.05 -11.74
N THR A 56 8.38 -21.86 -11.69
CA THR A 56 9.17 -22.24 -12.86
C THR A 56 8.48 -23.27 -13.75
N SER A 57 7.74 -24.20 -13.14
CA SER A 57 7.13 -25.35 -13.81
C SER A 57 5.60 -25.32 -13.85
N MET A 58 4.96 -24.17 -13.57
CA MET A 58 3.55 -24.15 -13.20
C MET A 58 2.54 -23.96 -14.35
N PRO A 59 1.38 -24.64 -14.25
CA PRO A 59 0.16 -24.32 -14.99
C PRO A 59 -0.66 -23.19 -14.33
N GLU A 60 -1.45 -22.43 -15.10
CA GLU A 60 -2.29 -21.31 -14.61
C GLU A 60 -3.35 -21.72 -13.56
N SER A 61 -3.74 -23.01 -13.53
CA SER A 61 -4.74 -23.55 -12.62
C SER A 61 -4.42 -23.35 -11.14
N VAL A 62 -3.16 -23.13 -10.80
CA VAL A 62 -2.68 -22.95 -9.42
C VAL A 62 -3.11 -21.61 -8.80
N LEU A 63 -3.43 -20.61 -9.62
CA LEU A 63 -3.98 -19.32 -9.16
C LEU A 63 -5.33 -19.48 -8.46
N SER A 64 -6.00 -20.62 -8.62
CA SER A 64 -7.24 -20.95 -7.91
C SER A 64 -7.01 -21.44 -6.48
N LEU A 65 -5.80 -21.88 -6.13
CA LEU A 65 -5.51 -22.47 -4.82
C LEU A 65 -5.77 -21.49 -3.66
N PRO A 66 -5.34 -20.22 -3.71
CA PRO A 66 -5.69 -19.26 -2.67
C PRO A 66 -7.20 -19.09 -2.49
N THR A 67 -7.95 -18.94 -3.58
CA THR A 67 -9.42 -18.83 -3.54
C THR A 67 -10.08 -20.05 -2.90
N LYS A 68 -9.58 -21.25 -3.22
CA LYS A 68 -10.07 -22.51 -2.66
C LYS A 68 -9.80 -22.62 -1.16
N LEU A 69 -8.60 -22.27 -0.71
CA LEU A 69 -8.25 -22.32 0.72
C LEU A 69 -9.02 -21.27 1.53
N HIS A 70 -9.21 -20.07 0.97
CA HIS A 70 -10.07 -19.06 1.60
C HIS A 70 -11.52 -19.52 1.74
N ALA A 71 -12.06 -20.26 0.77
CA ALA A 71 -13.40 -20.84 0.87
C ALA A 71 -13.53 -21.89 2.00
N LEU A 72 -12.41 -22.44 2.47
CA LEU A 72 -12.32 -23.35 3.61
C LEU A 72 -11.96 -22.63 4.94
N ASN A 73 -12.01 -21.28 4.96
CA ASN A 73 -11.57 -20.44 6.09
C ASN A 73 -10.08 -20.64 6.49
N GLN A 74 -9.22 -21.02 5.54
CA GLN A 74 -7.77 -21.13 5.74
C GLN A 74 -7.06 -19.98 5.03
N PHE A 75 -6.22 -19.23 5.75
CA PHE A 75 -5.56 -18.01 5.24
C PHE A 75 -4.02 -18.09 5.35
N PRO A 76 -3.36 -19.06 4.69
CA PRO A 76 -1.90 -19.15 4.72
C PRO A 76 -1.25 -17.97 3.98
N CYS A 77 -0.01 -17.67 4.34
CA CYS A 77 0.85 -16.77 3.57
C CYS A 77 1.32 -17.47 2.28
N PHE A 78 0.93 -16.97 1.10
CA PHE A 78 1.38 -17.52 -0.17
C PHE A 78 2.67 -16.86 -0.64
N ILE A 79 3.69 -17.66 -0.96
CA ILE A 79 5.00 -17.23 -1.42
C ILE A 79 5.31 -17.91 -2.76
N GLY A 80 5.53 -17.13 -3.81
CA GLY A 80 5.96 -17.65 -5.10
C GLY A 80 7.48 -17.82 -5.14
N VAL A 81 7.99 -18.81 -5.85
CA VAL A 81 9.43 -19.09 -5.91
C VAL A 81 9.85 -19.38 -7.35
N GLY A 82 10.72 -18.56 -7.89
CA GLY A 82 11.18 -18.63 -9.28
C GLY A 82 10.77 -17.38 -10.07
N PRO A 83 11.46 -17.09 -11.19
CA PRO A 83 11.18 -15.91 -11.99
C PRO A 83 9.77 -15.99 -12.59
N PRO A 84 8.85 -15.04 -12.27
CA PRO A 84 7.66 -14.87 -13.08
C PRO A 84 8.05 -14.58 -14.53
N LYS A 85 7.41 -15.29 -15.45
CA LYS A 85 7.72 -15.27 -16.88
C LYS A 85 7.48 -13.90 -17.53
N ASP A 86 6.52 -13.14 -16.99
CA ASP A 86 6.16 -11.81 -17.45
C ASP A 86 5.42 -11.02 -16.35
N VAL A 87 5.17 -9.74 -16.62
CA VAL A 87 4.49 -8.79 -15.73
C VAL A 87 3.02 -9.18 -15.50
N SER A 88 2.35 -9.80 -16.47
CA SER A 88 0.95 -10.23 -16.36
C SER A 88 0.80 -11.33 -15.31
N LEU A 89 1.74 -12.29 -15.29
CA LEU A 89 1.77 -13.35 -14.29
C LEU A 89 1.99 -12.78 -12.87
N VAL A 90 2.86 -11.78 -12.70
CA VAL A 90 3.05 -11.10 -11.41
C VAL A 90 1.74 -10.47 -10.94
N MET A 91 1.05 -9.74 -11.82
CA MET A 91 -0.24 -9.13 -11.49
C MET A 91 -1.27 -10.19 -11.11
N MET A 92 -1.30 -11.34 -11.79
CA MET A 92 -2.21 -12.43 -11.46
C MET A 92 -1.90 -13.08 -10.11
N LEU A 93 -0.62 -13.25 -9.76
CA LEU A 93 -0.19 -13.82 -8.49
C LEU A 93 -0.49 -12.87 -7.32
N VAL A 94 -0.18 -11.58 -7.47
CA VAL A 94 -0.59 -10.55 -6.50
C VAL A 94 -2.11 -10.57 -6.37
N LYS A 95 -2.84 -10.66 -7.49
CA LYS A 95 -4.30 -10.79 -7.49
C LYS A 95 -4.82 -12.07 -6.84
N ALA A 96 -4.01 -13.10 -6.72
CA ALA A 96 -4.36 -14.33 -6.04
C ALA A 96 -4.02 -14.29 -4.54
N GLY A 97 -3.44 -13.20 -4.02
CA GLY A 97 -3.12 -13.04 -2.59
C GLY A 97 -1.71 -13.50 -2.21
N PHE A 98 -0.79 -13.60 -3.17
CA PHE A 98 0.62 -13.84 -2.89
C PHE A 98 1.24 -12.66 -2.15
N LYS A 99 1.90 -12.94 -1.02
CA LYS A 99 2.52 -11.93 -0.17
C LYS A 99 3.97 -11.67 -0.54
N ASP A 100 4.69 -12.70 -0.99
CA ASP A 100 6.08 -12.54 -1.40
C ASP A 100 6.52 -13.44 -2.56
N PHE A 101 7.69 -13.13 -3.13
CA PHE A 101 8.30 -13.84 -4.24
C PHE A 101 9.80 -14.02 -4.01
N LEU A 102 10.27 -15.27 -4.06
CA LEU A 102 11.67 -15.64 -3.98
C LEU A 102 12.23 -15.91 -5.38
N ASN A 103 13.50 -15.58 -5.60
CA ASN A 103 14.19 -15.92 -6.85
C ASN A 103 14.88 -17.28 -6.75
N ILE A 104 15.16 -17.87 -7.91
CA ILE A 104 16.07 -19.01 -8.04
C ILE A 104 17.33 -18.50 -8.76
N PRO A 105 18.54 -18.74 -8.23
CA PRO A 105 18.84 -19.52 -7.04
C PRO A 105 18.36 -18.86 -5.73
N LEU A 106 17.93 -19.67 -4.77
CA LEU A 106 17.38 -19.19 -3.50
C LEU A 106 18.44 -18.45 -2.67
N ASN A 107 18.14 -17.22 -2.28
CA ASN A 107 18.93 -16.48 -1.30
C ASN A 107 18.55 -16.94 0.11
N THR A 108 19.52 -17.44 0.87
CA THR A 108 19.31 -17.96 2.22
C THR A 108 18.80 -16.89 3.20
N ASP A 109 19.20 -15.63 3.02
CA ASP A 109 18.79 -14.53 3.89
C ASP A 109 17.34 -14.12 3.64
N GLU A 110 16.90 -14.11 2.37
CA GLU A 110 15.51 -13.83 1.98
C GLU A 110 14.56 -14.91 2.54
N VAL A 111 14.95 -16.18 2.43
CA VAL A 111 14.15 -17.30 2.97
C VAL A 111 14.08 -17.21 4.51
N LYS A 112 15.19 -16.87 5.16
CA LYS A 112 15.22 -16.69 6.62
C LYS A 112 14.28 -15.59 7.06
N GLU A 113 14.29 -14.44 6.39
CA GLU A 113 13.42 -13.32 6.72
C GLU A 113 11.94 -13.70 6.63
N ILE A 114 11.55 -14.39 5.55
CA ILE A 114 10.19 -14.91 5.38
C ILE A 114 9.83 -15.88 6.50
N VAL A 115 10.73 -16.81 6.84
CA VAL A 115 10.48 -17.78 7.93
C VAL A 115 10.38 -17.10 9.30
N ASP A 116 11.18 -16.06 9.55
CA ASP A 116 11.12 -15.29 10.79
C ASP A 116 9.81 -14.49 10.90
N GLN A 117 9.29 -13.97 9.79
CA GLN A 117 7.96 -13.33 9.75
C GLN A 117 6.80 -14.30 10.01
N LEU A 118 7.01 -15.62 9.81
CA LEU A 118 6.01 -16.66 10.07
C LEU A 118 6.01 -17.15 11.53
N LYS A 119 7.01 -16.78 12.34
CA LYS A 119 7.07 -17.12 13.77
C LYS A 119 6.11 -16.21 14.56
N PRO A 120 5.17 -16.74 15.37
CA PRO A 120 4.40 -15.93 16.30
C PRO A 120 5.37 -15.27 17.29
N SER A 121 5.37 -13.93 17.33
CA SER A 121 6.37 -13.13 18.05
C SER A 121 6.37 -13.46 19.55
N SER A 122 7.44 -14.11 20.02
CA SER A 122 7.76 -14.28 21.44
C SER A 122 9.24 -13.94 21.64
N HIS A 123 9.50 -12.79 22.28
CA HIS A 123 10.80 -12.26 22.74
C HIS A 123 11.73 -11.71 21.64
N SER A 124 12.50 -10.62 21.80
CA SER A 124 12.64 -9.59 22.84
C SER A 124 13.76 -8.62 22.41
N GLY A 125 13.59 -7.31 22.70
CA GLY A 125 14.68 -6.52 23.28
C GLY A 125 15.36 -5.46 22.41
N SER A 126 14.77 -4.28 22.34
CA SER A 126 15.52 -3.01 22.26
C SER A 126 14.77 -1.97 23.10
N PRO A 127 15.47 -1.21 23.96
CA PRO A 127 14.84 -0.23 24.82
C PRO A 127 14.48 1.00 23.99
N GLY A 128 13.18 1.31 23.85
CA GLY A 128 12.77 2.61 23.30
C GLY A 128 11.47 2.67 22.49
N VAL A 129 10.82 1.56 22.16
CA VAL A 129 9.52 1.61 21.46
C VAL A 129 8.40 1.31 22.46
N PRO A 130 7.47 2.24 22.71
CA PRO A 130 6.36 1.99 23.61
C PRO A 130 5.50 0.85 23.06
N SER A 131 5.33 -0.15 23.91
CA SER A 131 4.51 -1.34 23.70
C SER A 131 3.03 -0.98 23.62
N SER A 132 2.52 -0.88 22.40
CA SER A 132 1.14 -1.21 22.04
C SER A 132 1.18 -1.71 20.61
N GLU A 133 0.44 -2.78 20.29
CA GLU A 133 0.22 -3.30 18.93
C GLU A 133 -0.53 -2.27 18.04
N LYS A 134 0.03 -1.08 17.86
CA LYS A 134 -0.48 -0.06 16.96
C LYS A 134 0.33 -0.14 15.67
N ASN A 135 -0.22 -0.82 14.69
CA ASN A 135 0.18 -0.58 13.31
C ASN A 135 -0.46 0.73 12.86
N ALA A 136 0.33 1.61 12.25
CA ALA A 136 -0.18 2.83 11.64
C ALA A 136 -1.29 2.51 10.64
N LYS A 137 -2.31 3.36 10.60
CA LYS A 137 -3.34 3.29 9.58
C LYS A 137 -2.82 3.86 8.26
N VAL A 138 -2.86 3.07 7.19
CA VAL A 138 -2.40 3.47 5.86
C VAL A 138 -3.59 3.96 5.04
N VAL A 139 -3.53 5.21 4.60
CA VAL A 139 -4.59 5.85 3.80
C VAL A 139 -4.00 6.34 2.48
N THR A 140 -4.49 5.81 1.37
CA THR A 140 -4.05 6.22 0.03
C THR A 140 -5.04 7.15 -0.63
N CYS A 141 -4.58 8.33 -1.04
CA CYS A 141 -5.32 9.22 -1.92
C CYS A 141 -4.82 9.03 -3.35
N PHE A 142 -5.70 8.73 -4.31
CA PHE A 142 -5.30 8.63 -5.72
C PHE A 142 -6.43 8.98 -6.67
N SER A 143 -6.10 9.25 -7.94
CA SER A 143 -7.08 9.48 -8.99
C SER A 143 -6.57 8.99 -10.34
N PRO A 144 -7.40 8.41 -11.22
CA PRO A 144 -7.00 8.09 -12.58
C PRO A 144 -6.86 9.32 -13.50
N LYS A 145 -7.14 10.52 -13.01
CA LYS A 145 -7.05 11.77 -13.77
C LYS A 145 -6.13 12.75 -13.04
N GLY A 146 -5.15 13.29 -13.76
CA GLY A 146 -4.31 14.38 -13.24
C GLY A 146 -5.10 15.65 -12.96
N GLY A 147 -4.63 16.45 -12.00
CA GLY A 147 -5.18 17.78 -11.72
C GLY A 147 -6.53 17.82 -10.98
N VAL A 148 -7.01 16.68 -10.45
CA VAL A 148 -8.23 16.66 -9.62
C VAL A 148 -8.00 17.14 -8.18
N GLY A 149 -6.73 17.37 -7.79
CA GLY A 149 -6.35 17.91 -6.48
C GLY A 149 -6.03 16.86 -5.41
N VAL A 150 -5.53 15.68 -5.79
CA VAL A 150 -5.09 14.63 -4.85
C VAL A 150 -4.05 15.19 -3.87
N THR A 151 -2.93 15.72 -4.36
CA THR A 151 -1.85 16.32 -3.55
C THR A 151 -2.33 17.42 -2.63
N LEU A 152 -3.21 18.31 -3.11
CA LEU A 152 -3.82 19.37 -2.29
C LEU A 152 -4.58 18.77 -1.09
N ILE A 153 -5.42 17.77 -1.35
CA ILE A 153 -6.23 17.11 -0.33
C ILE A 153 -5.30 16.38 0.64
N THR A 154 -4.33 15.61 0.14
CA THR A 154 -3.37 14.87 0.97
C THR A 154 -2.58 15.80 1.90
N ALA A 155 -2.06 16.91 1.38
CA ALA A 155 -1.34 17.90 2.18
C ALA A 155 -2.22 18.48 3.29
N ASN A 156 -3.41 18.99 2.95
CA ASN A 156 -4.32 19.60 3.93
C ASN A 156 -4.86 18.59 4.95
N LEU A 157 -5.16 17.38 4.51
CA LEU A 157 -5.60 16.29 5.37
C LEU A 157 -4.52 15.88 6.38
N SER A 158 -3.24 15.87 5.96
CA SER A 158 -2.12 15.58 6.85
C SER A 158 -2.02 16.56 8.01
N ILE A 159 -2.16 17.87 7.70
CA ILE A 159 -2.13 18.93 8.71
C ILE A 159 -3.37 18.85 9.59
N ALA A 160 -4.54 18.56 9.03
CA ALA A 160 -5.76 18.41 9.80
C ALA A 160 -5.65 17.26 10.82
N LEU A 161 -5.14 16.10 10.41
CA LEU A 161 -4.91 14.94 11.28
C LEU A 161 -3.89 15.23 12.39
N ALA A 162 -2.80 15.94 12.07
CA ALA A 162 -1.80 16.31 13.07
C ALA A 162 -2.34 17.35 14.06
N LYS A 163 -2.92 18.45 13.57
CA LYS A 163 -3.35 19.61 14.37
C LYS A 163 -4.61 19.35 15.18
N HIS A 164 -5.62 18.70 14.60
CA HIS A 164 -6.92 18.50 15.25
C HIS A 164 -7.06 17.18 16.00
N HIS A 165 -6.27 16.17 15.64
CA HIS A 165 -6.34 14.84 16.27
C HIS A 165 -5.05 14.42 16.99
N ASN A 166 -4.03 15.28 17.00
CA ASN A 166 -2.74 15.01 17.65
C ASN A 166 -2.13 13.66 17.22
N LYS A 167 -2.29 13.31 15.93
CA LYS A 167 -1.75 12.08 15.35
C LYS A 167 -0.32 12.32 14.86
N LYS A 168 0.55 11.33 15.05
CA LYS A 168 1.83 11.27 14.34
C LYS A 168 1.56 10.89 12.90
N VAL A 169 1.66 11.86 11.99
CA VAL A 169 1.34 11.67 10.57
C VAL A 169 2.61 11.75 9.73
N ILE A 170 2.75 10.80 8.81
CA ILE A 170 3.69 10.92 7.69
C ILE A 170 2.94 10.93 6.37
N VAL A 171 3.43 11.72 5.42
CA VAL A 171 3.00 11.69 4.03
C VAL A 171 4.10 11.08 3.17
N CYS A 172 3.79 10.01 2.43
CA CYS A 172 4.67 9.46 1.41
C CYS A 172 4.20 9.92 0.04
N ASP A 173 5.02 10.71 -0.64
CA ASP A 173 4.79 11.09 -2.03
C ASP A 173 5.16 9.90 -2.93
N LEU A 174 4.19 9.36 -3.67
CA LEU A 174 4.39 8.32 -4.67
C LEU A 174 3.95 8.80 -6.05
N ALA A 175 4.28 10.05 -6.40
CA ALA A 175 4.06 10.65 -7.71
C ALA A 175 5.38 10.84 -8.51
N PRO A 176 6.02 9.75 -8.99
CA PRO A 176 7.38 9.72 -9.59
C PRO A 176 7.70 10.75 -10.69
N GLN A 177 6.70 11.26 -11.39
CA GLN A 177 6.87 12.17 -12.53
C GLN A 177 6.49 13.62 -12.21
N CYS A 178 5.73 13.85 -11.14
CA CYS A 178 5.13 15.14 -10.77
C CYS A 178 4.92 15.22 -9.24
N GLY A 179 5.94 14.84 -8.47
CA GLY A 179 5.89 14.84 -7.00
C GLY A 179 5.98 16.26 -6.46
N ASP A 180 4.84 16.85 -6.11
CA ASP A 180 4.77 18.26 -5.74
C ASP A 180 4.40 18.48 -4.27
N ILE A 181 4.26 17.43 -3.44
CA ILE A 181 3.73 17.63 -2.08
C ILE A 181 4.65 18.49 -1.20
N SER A 182 5.96 18.40 -1.44
CA SER A 182 6.96 19.26 -0.80
C SER A 182 6.75 20.73 -1.17
N THR A 183 6.47 21.03 -2.44
CA THR A 183 6.13 22.37 -2.93
C THR A 183 4.87 22.91 -2.26
N TYR A 184 3.83 22.08 -2.12
CA TYR A 184 2.57 22.45 -1.45
C TYR A 184 2.76 22.82 0.03
N LEU A 185 3.84 22.36 0.64
CA LEU A 185 4.18 22.58 2.05
C LEU A 185 5.40 23.50 2.23
N ASN A 186 5.88 24.13 1.15
CA ASN A 186 7.08 24.98 1.14
C ASN A 186 8.33 24.29 1.72
N LEU A 187 8.54 23.02 1.35
CA LEU A 187 9.67 22.20 1.80
C LEU A 187 10.61 21.92 0.63
N ILE A 188 11.91 21.93 0.91
CA ILE A 188 12.95 21.59 -0.07
C ILE A 188 13.55 20.23 0.31
N PRO A 189 13.27 19.16 -0.46
CA PRO A 189 13.82 17.83 -0.19
C PRO A 189 15.34 17.84 -0.34
N ARG A 190 16.06 17.40 0.71
CA ARG A 190 17.49 17.06 0.63
C ARG A 190 17.71 15.59 0.28
N TYR A 191 16.81 14.75 0.77
CA TYR A 191 16.72 13.33 0.51
C TYR A 191 15.30 13.02 0.05
N THR A 192 15.17 11.93 -0.69
CA THR A 192 13.94 11.45 -1.30
C THR A 192 13.83 9.95 -1.10
N ILE A 193 12.68 9.38 -1.47
CA ILE A 193 12.48 7.93 -1.47
C ILE A 193 13.54 7.19 -2.29
N ARG A 194 14.12 7.82 -3.33
CA ARG A 194 15.19 7.21 -4.13
C ARG A 194 16.45 6.97 -3.30
N ASP A 195 16.83 7.93 -2.46
CA ASP A 195 18.00 7.80 -1.59
C ASP A 195 17.83 6.66 -0.59
N VAL A 196 16.60 6.47 -0.11
CA VAL A 196 16.26 5.37 0.80
C VAL A 196 16.31 4.02 0.08
N ILE A 197 15.74 3.95 -1.13
CA ILE A 197 15.76 2.75 -1.96
C ILE A 197 17.20 2.34 -2.32
N ASP A 198 18.05 3.30 -2.69
CA ASP A 198 19.44 3.01 -3.07
C ASP A 198 20.29 2.51 -1.92
N ASN A 199 19.92 2.82 -0.69
CA ASN A 199 20.63 2.42 0.52
C ASN A 199 19.85 1.39 1.34
N ASN A 200 18.94 0.62 0.71
CA ASN A 200 18.05 -0.30 1.40
C ASN A 200 18.76 -1.36 2.27
N GLN A 201 20.00 -1.75 1.91
CA GLN A 201 20.81 -2.69 2.70
C GLN A 201 21.14 -2.18 4.11
N HIS A 202 21.11 -0.88 4.32
CA HIS A 202 21.36 -0.22 5.60
C HIS A 202 20.09 0.43 6.18
N LEU A 203 18.91 0.04 5.67
CA LEU A 203 17.65 0.64 6.07
C LEU A 203 17.30 0.24 7.51
N ASP A 204 17.48 1.19 8.42
CA ASP A 204 16.89 1.18 9.75
C ASP A 204 16.02 2.42 9.95
N TYR A 205 15.33 2.50 11.10
CA TYR A 205 14.47 3.65 11.38
C TYR A 205 15.27 4.96 11.52
N SER A 206 16.49 4.92 12.04
CA SER A 206 17.31 6.13 12.25
C SER A 206 17.71 6.76 10.91
N PHE A 207 18.14 5.92 9.96
CA PHE A 207 18.44 6.33 8.60
C PHE A 207 17.19 6.83 7.89
N LEU A 208 16.08 6.09 7.97
CA LEU A 208 14.81 6.52 7.38
C LEU A 208 14.35 7.87 7.94
N GLU A 209 14.40 8.06 9.25
CA GLU A 209 14.02 9.30 9.93
C GLU A 209 14.88 10.49 9.46
N ALA A 210 16.17 10.28 9.22
CA ALA A 210 17.08 11.30 8.70
C ALA A 210 16.73 11.73 7.25
N CYS A 211 16.09 10.85 6.48
CA CYS A 211 15.60 11.16 5.13
C CYS A 211 14.23 11.88 5.14
N LEU A 212 13.51 11.89 6.26
CA LEU A 212 12.19 12.52 6.34
C LEU A 212 12.29 14.05 6.49
N LEU A 213 11.45 14.76 5.74
CA LEU A 213 11.30 16.20 5.84
C LEU A 213 10.38 16.56 7.02
N PRO A 214 10.85 17.33 8.01
CA PRO A 214 9.99 17.87 9.04
C PRO A 214 9.18 19.06 8.53
N HIS A 215 7.88 19.07 8.81
CA HIS A 215 7.03 20.25 8.65
C HIS A 215 6.72 20.87 10.03
N PRO A 216 6.60 22.21 10.16
CA PRO A 216 6.30 22.88 11.43
C PRO A 216 5.03 22.41 12.16
N SER A 217 4.07 21.82 11.45
CA SER A 217 2.86 21.22 12.04
C SER A 217 3.10 19.91 12.79
N GLY A 218 4.30 19.34 12.72
CA GLY A 218 4.63 18.01 13.24
C GLY A 218 4.44 16.87 12.23
N VAL A 219 3.93 17.14 11.03
CA VAL A 219 3.88 16.17 9.92
C VAL A 219 5.28 15.91 9.40
N LYS A 220 5.56 14.65 9.05
CA LYS A 220 6.78 14.24 8.33
C LYS A 220 6.45 13.93 6.87
N ILE A 221 7.38 14.18 5.95
CA ILE A 221 7.20 13.91 4.52
C ILE A 221 8.35 13.04 4.01
N LEU A 222 8.02 11.96 3.32
CA LEU A 222 8.94 11.22 2.46
C LEU A 222 8.67 11.65 1.02
N ALA A 223 9.52 12.52 0.49
CA ALA A 223 9.35 13.10 -0.84
C ALA A 223 9.81 12.16 -1.95
N THR A 224 9.21 12.30 -3.12
CA THR A 224 9.65 11.65 -4.37
C THR A 224 10.56 12.62 -5.15
N PRO A 225 11.61 12.14 -5.85
CA PRO A 225 12.43 13.02 -6.68
C PRO A 225 11.72 13.38 -7.99
N ASN A 226 12.11 14.51 -8.59
CA ASN A 226 11.48 15.06 -9.80
C ASN A 226 11.68 14.19 -11.07
N GLU A 227 12.57 13.20 -11.04
CA GLU A 227 12.90 12.32 -12.18
C GLU A 227 12.99 10.85 -11.75
N PHE A 228 11.95 10.32 -11.11
CA PHE A 228 11.93 8.91 -10.71
C PHE A 228 11.42 8.04 -11.89
N GLN A 229 12.29 7.74 -12.86
CA GLN A 229 11.90 7.01 -14.09
C GLN A 229 11.86 5.49 -13.92
N ASP A 230 12.74 4.91 -13.10
CA ASP A 230 12.92 3.45 -12.96
C ASP A 230 12.08 2.82 -11.85
N VAL A 231 10.81 3.24 -11.70
CA VAL A 231 9.95 2.91 -10.55
C VAL A 231 9.57 1.43 -10.47
N LEU A 232 9.73 0.69 -11.57
CA LEU A 232 9.16 -0.66 -11.77
C LEU A 232 10.11 -1.82 -11.46
N THR A 233 11.28 -1.58 -10.88
CA THR A 233 12.21 -2.66 -10.51
C THR A 233 11.73 -3.42 -9.27
N ARG A 234 12.14 -4.69 -9.12
CA ARG A 234 11.84 -5.49 -7.92
C ARG A 234 12.46 -4.90 -6.67
N ASP A 235 13.67 -4.38 -6.80
CA ASP A 235 14.42 -3.78 -5.68
C ASP A 235 13.68 -2.57 -5.09
N ASN A 236 13.06 -1.76 -5.94
CA ASN A 236 12.23 -0.64 -5.48
C ASN A 236 11.00 -1.09 -4.70
N LEU A 237 10.36 -2.19 -5.13
CA LEU A 237 9.20 -2.73 -4.44
C LEU A 237 9.59 -3.27 -3.05
N ASN A 238 10.65 -4.08 -2.95
CA ASN A 238 11.14 -4.62 -1.67
C ASN A 238 11.58 -3.51 -0.71
N SER A 239 12.22 -2.48 -1.24
CA SER A 239 12.59 -1.29 -0.47
C SER A 239 11.34 -0.57 0.03
N LEU A 240 10.31 -0.39 -0.80
CA LEU A 240 9.04 0.21 -0.39
C LEU A 240 8.34 -0.61 0.70
N LYS A 241 8.34 -1.95 0.63
CA LYS A 241 7.82 -2.82 1.69
C LYS A 241 8.52 -2.53 3.02
N SER A 242 9.86 -2.47 2.99
CA SER A 242 10.70 -2.25 4.17
C SER A 242 10.49 -0.85 4.75
N ILE A 243 10.37 0.17 3.90
CA ILE A 243 10.03 1.54 4.30
C ILE A 243 8.67 1.57 5.00
N LEU A 244 7.61 1.03 4.37
CA LEU A 244 6.27 1.03 4.96
C LEU A 244 6.24 0.26 6.30
N PHE A 245 6.97 -0.85 6.40
CA PHE A 245 7.08 -1.61 7.65
C PHE A 245 7.66 -0.77 8.80
N LEU A 246 8.73 -0.02 8.55
CA LEU A 246 9.32 0.88 9.55
C LEU A 246 8.37 2.03 9.90
N LEU A 247 7.75 2.65 8.89
CA LEU A 247 6.80 3.75 9.09
C LEU A 247 5.57 3.31 9.90
N LYS A 248 5.06 2.09 9.66
CA LYS A 248 3.90 1.54 10.37
C LYS A 248 4.13 1.40 11.86
N LYS A 249 5.38 1.26 12.30
CA LYS A 249 5.76 1.17 13.72
C LYS A 249 5.96 2.54 14.38
N ALA A 250 6.22 3.58 13.59
CA ALA A 250 6.67 4.87 14.08
C ALA A 250 5.57 5.95 14.07
N PHE A 251 4.59 5.81 13.19
CA PHE A 251 3.52 6.79 12.97
C PHE A 251 2.16 6.22 13.38
N ASP A 252 1.19 7.09 13.65
CA ASP A 252 -0.20 6.67 13.84
C ASP A 252 -0.92 6.54 12.49
N ILE A 253 -0.58 7.41 11.54
CA ILE A 253 -1.20 7.45 10.21
C ILE A 253 -0.13 7.68 9.13
N ILE A 254 -0.20 6.88 8.07
CA ILE A 254 0.58 7.03 6.85
C ILE A 254 -0.38 7.47 5.75
N LEU A 255 -0.22 8.69 5.25
CA LEU A 255 -0.93 9.17 4.07
C LEU A 255 -0.07 8.94 2.83
N ILE A 256 -0.66 8.37 1.79
CA ILE A 256 0.01 8.15 0.51
C ILE A 256 -0.57 9.11 -0.50
N ASP A 257 0.29 9.95 -1.08
CA ASP A 257 -0.06 10.78 -2.23
C ASP A 257 0.20 9.99 -3.52
N GLY A 258 -0.86 9.37 -4.05
CA GLY A 258 -0.79 8.48 -5.19
C GLY A 258 -0.80 9.24 -6.53
N SER A 259 0.12 8.86 -7.42
CA SER A 259 0.13 9.36 -8.79
C SER A 259 -1.14 8.98 -9.57
N HIS A 260 -1.38 9.67 -10.68
CA HIS A 260 -2.44 9.31 -11.62
C HIS A 260 -2.08 8.16 -12.56
N LEU A 261 -0.82 7.73 -12.54
CA LEU A 261 -0.31 6.60 -13.31
C LEU A 261 -0.46 5.32 -12.51
N ASP A 262 -0.95 4.29 -13.19
CA ASP A 262 -1.08 2.96 -12.63
C ASP A 262 0.30 2.28 -12.60
N SER A 263 0.98 2.34 -11.46
CA SER A 263 2.30 1.74 -11.25
C SER A 263 2.23 0.55 -10.29
N VAL A 264 3.21 -0.35 -10.37
CA VAL A 264 3.31 -1.51 -9.47
C VAL A 264 3.43 -1.06 -8.00
N LEU A 265 4.15 0.03 -7.73
CA LEU A 265 4.25 0.60 -6.39
C LEU A 265 2.89 1.08 -5.88
N LEU A 266 2.13 1.83 -6.71
CA LEU A 266 0.80 2.29 -6.32
C LEU A 266 -0.14 1.10 -6.06
N GLN A 267 -0.08 0.04 -6.87
CA GLN A 267 -0.88 -1.17 -6.65
C GLN A 267 -0.54 -1.88 -5.34
N TYR A 268 0.75 -1.99 -5.02
CA TYR A 268 1.19 -2.56 -3.75
C TYR A 268 0.69 -1.73 -2.57
N VAL A 269 0.88 -0.41 -2.60
CA VAL A 269 0.44 0.47 -1.51
C VAL A 269 -1.08 0.48 -1.37
N MET A 270 -1.84 0.46 -2.47
CA MET A 270 -3.29 0.29 -2.43
C MET A 270 -3.68 -1.05 -1.80
N SER A 271 -2.96 -2.14 -2.09
CA SER A 271 -3.20 -3.45 -1.45
C SER A 271 -2.97 -3.39 0.05
N ASP A 272 -1.91 -2.72 0.47
CA ASP A 272 -1.48 -2.56 1.88
C ASP A 272 -2.26 -1.48 2.66
N SER A 273 -3.05 -0.65 1.97
CA SER A 273 -3.86 0.42 2.58
C SER A 273 -5.07 -0.11 3.34
N ASP A 274 -5.38 0.51 4.48
CA ASP A 274 -6.62 0.31 5.23
C ASP A 274 -7.78 1.12 4.64
N LEU A 275 -7.48 2.25 4.00
CA LEU A 275 -8.44 3.15 3.39
C LEU A 275 -7.87 3.72 2.08
N ILE A 276 -8.71 3.83 1.05
CA ILE A 276 -8.34 4.38 -0.25
C ILE A 276 -9.36 5.44 -0.62
N PHE A 277 -8.93 6.69 -0.77
CA PHE A 277 -9.72 7.74 -1.37
C PHE A 277 -9.49 7.78 -2.87
N LEU A 278 -10.50 7.34 -3.62
CA LEU A 278 -10.58 7.50 -5.07
C LEU A 278 -11.17 8.89 -5.37
N VAL A 279 -10.31 9.83 -5.74
CA VAL A 279 -10.67 11.25 -5.89
C VAL A 279 -11.04 11.58 -7.34
N GLY A 280 -12.08 12.38 -7.55
CA GLY A 280 -12.36 12.97 -8.85
C GLY A 280 -13.19 14.25 -8.81
N ASN A 281 -13.43 14.85 -9.96
CA ASN A 281 -14.21 16.07 -10.14
C ASN A 281 -15.56 15.76 -10.80
N PRO A 282 -16.59 16.61 -10.65
CA PRO A 282 -17.90 16.43 -11.26
C PRO A 282 -17.92 16.81 -12.76
N ASP A 283 -17.00 16.24 -13.54
CA ASP A 283 -16.92 16.34 -14.99
C ASP A 283 -17.08 14.96 -15.66
N VAL A 284 -17.62 14.90 -16.90
CA VAL A 284 -18.00 13.62 -17.54
C VAL A 284 -16.77 12.72 -17.70
N ALA A 285 -15.65 13.30 -18.12
CA ALA A 285 -14.43 12.56 -18.38
C ALA A 285 -13.85 11.98 -17.09
N CYS A 286 -13.85 12.75 -16.00
CA CYS A 286 -13.41 12.28 -14.70
C CYS A 286 -14.33 11.18 -14.17
N LEU A 287 -15.65 11.33 -14.24
CA LEU A 287 -16.59 10.30 -13.81
C LEU A 287 -16.43 8.99 -14.60
N LYS A 288 -16.22 9.05 -15.92
CA LYS A 288 -15.89 7.86 -16.73
C LYS A 288 -14.60 7.19 -16.24
N GLY A 289 -13.56 7.99 -15.97
CA GLY A 289 -12.30 7.50 -15.40
C GLY A 289 -12.50 6.82 -14.04
N LEU A 290 -13.25 7.45 -13.13
CA LEU A 290 -13.58 6.89 -11.83
C LEU A 290 -14.31 5.55 -11.93
N ILE A 291 -15.33 5.44 -12.80
CA ILE A 291 -16.07 4.19 -13.02
C ILE A 291 -15.13 3.09 -13.50
N SER A 292 -14.27 3.39 -14.50
CA SER A 292 -13.31 2.43 -15.04
C SER A 292 -12.31 1.97 -13.99
N SER A 293 -11.72 2.91 -13.24
CA SER A 293 -10.76 2.59 -12.18
C SER A 293 -11.41 1.84 -11.03
N PHE A 294 -12.61 2.20 -10.60
CA PHE A 294 -13.32 1.48 -9.56
C PHE A 294 -13.62 0.04 -9.97
N ASN A 295 -14.09 -0.20 -11.21
CA ASN A 295 -14.29 -1.55 -11.73
C ASN A 295 -12.98 -2.35 -11.81
N ARG A 296 -11.86 -1.70 -12.14
CA ARG A 296 -10.53 -2.33 -12.08
C ARG A 296 -10.18 -2.71 -10.64
N LEU A 297 -10.38 -1.81 -9.67
CA LEU A 297 -10.13 -2.10 -8.25
C LEU A 297 -10.99 -3.26 -7.75
N LYS A 298 -12.25 -3.39 -8.19
CA LYS A 298 -13.11 -4.56 -7.88
C LYS A 298 -12.53 -5.88 -8.36
N SER A 299 -11.67 -5.87 -9.38
CA SER A 299 -11.01 -7.07 -9.91
C SER A 299 -9.74 -7.45 -9.15
N LEU A 300 -9.39 -6.70 -8.10
CA LEU A 300 -8.23 -6.95 -7.24
C LEU A 300 -8.66 -7.71 -5.97
N PRO A 301 -7.76 -8.46 -5.33
CA PRO A 301 -8.07 -9.38 -4.23
C PRO A 301 -8.36 -8.74 -2.88
N TYR A 302 -8.36 -7.41 -2.80
CA TYR A 302 -8.69 -6.71 -1.57
C TYR A 302 -10.12 -6.20 -1.60
N SER A 303 -10.75 -6.13 -0.41
CA SER A 303 -12.13 -5.65 -0.30
C SER A 303 -12.27 -4.26 -0.90
N THR A 304 -13.36 -4.03 -1.63
CA THR A 304 -13.71 -2.70 -2.12
C THR A 304 -14.26 -1.79 -1.04
N ASP A 305 -14.54 -2.31 0.16
CA ASP A 305 -15.11 -1.54 1.28
C ASP A 305 -14.15 -0.46 1.78
N LYS A 306 -12.84 -0.69 1.62
CA LYS A 306 -11.81 0.32 1.88
C LYS A 306 -11.72 1.41 0.82
N VAL A 307 -12.39 1.26 -0.34
CA VAL A 307 -12.39 2.28 -1.39
C VAL A 307 -13.54 3.25 -1.15
N LYS A 308 -13.22 4.48 -0.75
CA LYS A 308 -14.15 5.60 -0.60
C LYS A 308 -14.00 6.56 -1.76
N VAL A 309 -15.12 6.94 -2.36
CA VAL A 309 -15.12 7.85 -3.50
C VAL A 309 -15.31 9.27 -3.00
N LEU A 310 -14.38 10.15 -3.35
CA LEU A 310 -14.38 11.55 -2.94
C LEU A 310 -14.51 12.44 -4.18
N ILE A 311 -15.57 13.24 -4.22
CA ILE A 311 -15.79 14.22 -5.29
C ILE A 311 -15.28 15.58 -4.84
N ASN A 312 -14.13 15.98 -5.38
CA ASN A 312 -13.57 17.30 -5.21
C ASN A 312 -14.24 18.33 -6.13
N ARG A 313 -14.15 19.61 -5.77
CA ARG A 313 -14.71 20.74 -6.52
C ARG A 313 -16.21 20.55 -6.81
N SER A 314 -16.94 19.95 -5.86
CA SER A 314 -18.37 19.76 -5.98
C SER A 314 -19.08 21.12 -5.98
N PRO A 315 -19.84 21.47 -7.04
CA PRO A 315 -20.56 22.74 -7.11
C PRO A 315 -21.86 22.67 -6.31
N SER A 316 -22.37 23.84 -5.93
CA SER A 316 -23.61 23.96 -5.18
C SER A 316 -24.88 23.74 -6.01
N LYS A 317 -24.87 23.98 -7.35
CA LYS A 317 -26.01 23.74 -8.27
C LYS A 317 -25.55 23.48 -9.74
N ASN A 318 -26.33 22.68 -10.49
CA ASN A 318 -26.35 22.55 -11.96
C ASN A 318 -25.09 22.08 -12.70
N GLN A 319 -24.34 21.10 -12.16
CA GLN A 319 -23.38 20.32 -12.97
C GLN A 319 -23.61 18.83 -12.76
N ILE A 320 -22.85 18.01 -13.48
CA ILE A 320 -23.12 16.58 -13.70
C ILE A 320 -23.49 15.87 -12.41
N ASP A 321 -24.64 15.21 -12.46
CA ASP A 321 -25.16 14.39 -11.37
C ASP A 321 -24.14 13.29 -10.99
N PRO A 322 -23.52 13.39 -9.80
CA PRO A 322 -22.57 12.39 -9.32
C PRO A 322 -23.25 11.03 -9.13
N ASN A 323 -24.59 10.96 -9.03
CA ASN A 323 -25.34 9.71 -8.96
C ASN A 323 -25.18 8.84 -10.22
N LYS A 324 -24.67 9.38 -11.33
CA LYS A 324 -24.26 8.56 -12.49
C LYS A 324 -23.16 7.57 -12.13
N PHE A 325 -22.23 7.95 -11.23
CA PHE A 325 -21.22 7.03 -10.71
C PHE A 325 -21.88 5.90 -9.94
N GLU A 326 -22.81 6.21 -9.04
CA GLU A 326 -23.48 5.23 -8.18
C GLU A 326 -24.30 4.23 -9.00
N LYS A 327 -25.03 4.73 -10.02
CA LYS A 327 -25.78 3.88 -10.96
C LYS A 327 -24.87 2.93 -11.73
N ALA A 328 -23.69 3.39 -12.15
CA ALA A 328 -22.77 2.60 -12.96
C ALA A 328 -21.96 1.59 -12.14
N THR A 329 -21.63 1.92 -10.89
CA THR A 329 -20.72 1.12 -10.05
C THR A 329 -21.42 0.34 -8.94
N LYS A 330 -22.70 0.66 -8.66
CA LYS A 330 -23.43 0.19 -7.47
C LYS A 330 -22.68 0.49 -6.16
N HIS A 331 -21.90 1.56 -6.14
CA HIS A 331 -21.15 2.03 -4.97
C HIS A 331 -21.45 3.49 -4.72
N SER A 332 -21.71 3.85 -3.47
CA SER A 332 -22.06 5.22 -3.11
C SER A 332 -20.85 6.14 -3.14
N ILE A 333 -21.08 7.41 -3.45
CA ILE A 333 -20.09 8.45 -3.23
C ILE A 333 -20.00 8.70 -1.73
N SER A 334 -18.79 8.69 -1.20
CA SER A 334 -18.55 8.77 0.24
C SER A 334 -18.47 10.22 0.71
N TYR A 335 -17.81 11.11 -0.06
CA TYR A 335 -17.55 12.48 0.36
C TYR A 335 -17.61 13.48 -0.79
N TYR A 336 -17.97 14.72 -0.45
CA TYR A 336 -17.98 15.87 -1.34
C TYR A 336 -17.17 17.01 -0.72
N LEU A 337 -16.19 17.52 -1.46
CA LEU A 337 -15.47 18.74 -1.08
C LEU A 337 -15.97 19.92 -1.93
N PRO A 338 -16.33 21.05 -1.31
CA PRO A 338 -16.85 22.21 -2.03
C PRO A 338 -15.76 22.85 -2.89
N ASN A 339 -16.16 23.43 -4.02
CA ASN A 339 -15.22 24.17 -4.86
C ASN A 339 -14.87 25.53 -4.26
N ASN A 340 -13.60 25.73 -3.90
CA ASN A 340 -13.05 27.05 -3.58
C ASN A 340 -11.69 27.26 -4.27
N PHE A 341 -11.71 27.36 -5.60
CA PHE A 341 -10.51 27.39 -6.43
C PHE A 341 -9.53 28.51 -6.08
N MET A 342 -10.02 29.73 -5.83
CA MET A 342 -9.16 30.90 -5.52
C MET A 342 -8.35 30.67 -4.24
N LEU A 343 -9.02 30.18 -3.19
CA LEU A 343 -8.42 29.84 -1.91
C LEU A 343 -7.35 28.75 -2.04
N CYS A 344 -7.61 27.72 -2.86
CA CYS A 344 -6.62 26.68 -3.12
C CYS A 344 -5.38 27.21 -3.86
N ILE A 345 -5.56 28.10 -4.84
CA ILE A 345 -4.44 28.70 -5.59
C ILE A 345 -3.60 29.60 -4.68
N GLU A 346 -4.25 30.41 -3.83
CA GLU A 346 -3.54 31.23 -2.84
C GLU A 346 -2.67 30.38 -1.92
N ALA A 347 -3.22 29.29 -1.38
CA ALA A 347 -2.51 28.35 -0.52
C ALA A 347 -1.28 27.75 -1.21
N VAL A 348 -1.46 27.21 -2.42
CA VAL A 348 -0.36 26.59 -3.18
C VAL A 348 0.72 27.61 -3.54
N ASN A 349 0.34 28.80 -4.00
CA ASN A 349 1.30 29.83 -4.42
C ASN A 349 2.09 30.43 -3.24
N THR A 350 1.55 30.35 -2.03
CA THR A 350 2.23 30.77 -0.80
C THR A 350 2.95 29.62 -0.08
N GLY A 351 2.79 28.39 -0.57
CA GLY A 351 3.32 27.18 0.06
C GLY A 351 2.74 26.93 1.46
N GLN A 352 1.52 27.41 1.70
CA GLN A 352 0.79 27.22 2.95
C GLN A 352 -0.41 26.29 2.72
N THR A 353 -0.90 25.63 3.76
CA THR A 353 -2.13 24.84 3.67
C THR A 353 -3.36 25.70 3.98
N LEU A 354 -4.54 25.23 3.58
CA LEU A 354 -5.82 25.84 3.94
C LEU A 354 -6.01 25.89 5.47
N MET A 355 -5.40 24.95 6.19
CA MET A 355 -5.40 24.91 7.66
C MET A 355 -4.59 26.07 8.27
N ASP A 356 -3.67 26.67 7.51
CA ASP A 356 -2.84 27.79 7.95
C ASP A 356 -3.52 29.13 7.62
N ILE A 357 -4.05 29.27 6.39
CA ILE A 357 -4.56 30.56 5.89
C ILE A 357 -6.06 30.77 6.14
N HIS A 358 -6.87 29.70 6.07
CA HIS A 358 -8.33 29.80 6.03
C HIS A 358 -9.06 28.60 6.67
N GLU A 359 -8.64 28.23 7.88
CA GLU A 359 -9.16 27.08 8.64
C GLU A 359 -10.70 27.09 8.80
N LYS A 360 -11.34 28.26 8.81
CA LYS A 360 -12.79 28.42 8.97
C LYS A 360 -13.60 28.33 7.68
N SER A 361 -12.94 28.20 6.53
CA SER A 361 -13.60 28.05 5.22
C SER A 361 -14.39 26.74 5.14
N ASP A 362 -15.42 26.70 4.31
CA ASP A 362 -16.26 25.48 4.15
C ASP A 362 -15.44 24.29 3.63
N LEU A 363 -14.45 24.54 2.76
CA LEU A 363 -13.53 23.52 2.29
C LEU A 363 -12.65 22.97 3.44
N SER A 364 -12.09 23.84 4.28
CA SER A 364 -11.26 23.41 5.40
C SER A 364 -12.06 22.59 6.42
N LYS A 365 -13.27 23.05 6.77
CA LYS A 365 -14.20 22.29 7.63
C LYS A 365 -14.48 20.90 7.06
N LYS A 366 -14.71 20.78 5.76
CA LYS A 366 -14.96 19.47 5.10
C LYS A 366 -13.72 18.57 5.08
N ILE A 367 -12.51 19.12 5.00
CA ILE A 367 -11.27 18.35 5.13
C ILE A 367 -11.06 17.90 6.59
N ILE A 368 -11.41 18.73 7.57
CA ILE A 368 -11.39 18.34 9.00
C ILE A 368 -12.41 17.21 9.26
N GLU A 369 -13.63 17.31 8.72
CA GLU A 369 -14.60 16.21 8.79
C GLU A 369 -14.05 14.92 8.18
N LEU A 370 -13.33 15.01 7.05
CA LEU A 370 -12.65 13.86 6.43
C LEU A 370 -11.59 13.25 7.36
N ALA A 371 -10.85 14.09 8.08
CA ALA A 371 -9.88 13.65 9.09
C ALA A 371 -10.56 12.91 10.26
N ASP A 372 -11.70 13.42 10.75
CA ASP A 372 -12.48 12.78 11.81
C ASP A 372 -12.84 11.33 11.46
N LEU A 373 -13.18 11.08 10.20
CA LEU A 373 -13.60 9.76 9.72
C LEU A 373 -12.46 8.77 9.68
N ILE A 374 -11.27 9.20 9.24
CA ILE A 374 -10.07 8.38 9.26
C ILE A 374 -9.78 7.93 10.70
N VAL A 375 -9.91 8.84 11.68
CA VAL A 375 -9.65 8.56 13.09
C VAL A 375 -10.73 7.69 13.73
N LYS A 376 -12.02 7.88 13.38
CA LYS A 376 -13.12 7.06 13.92
C LYS A 376 -13.08 5.61 13.46
N ASP A 377 -12.62 5.37 12.24
CA ASP A 377 -12.45 4.03 11.69
C ASP A 377 -11.12 3.37 12.14
N SER A 378 -10.45 3.88 13.19
CA SER A 378 -9.12 3.40 13.66
C SER A 378 -9.18 2.62 14.97
#